data_AF-A0A0F9KY18-F1
#
_entry.id   AF-A0A0F9KY18-F1
#
_cell.length_a   1.000
_cell.length_b   1.000
_cell.length_c   1.000
_cell.angle_alpha   90.00
_cell.angle_beta   90.00
_cell.angle_gamma   90.00
#
_symmetry.space_group_name_H-M   'P 1'
#
loop_
_entity.id
_entity.type
_entity.pdbx_description
1 polymer ?
#
loop_
_entity_poly.entity_id
_entity_poly.type
_entity_poly.pdbx_seq_one_letter_code
_entity_poly.pdbx_strand_id
1 'polypeptide(L)'
;MADWEAELDAFLQPFVEGLGHKRRREMCPVYIAGLIGPGDRKSVQPIARRTGAVGSNQLHHFISAGIWDSAPLEVALLREADRLVGGPDSYLVIDNTALPKKGNYSVGVAPQYASARGKTGNCQSLVSLTLASREGPVMIGLRLFLPEIWTNDRERMTKAGVPKAENFRPYPVT
;
A
#
# COMPACT_ATOMS: atom_id res chain seq x y z
N MET A 1 6.31 -1.43 -30.13
CA MET A 1 5.71 -1.21 -28.81
C MET A 1 6.80 -0.58 -27.97
N ALA A 2 6.57 0.61 -27.41
CA ALA A 2 7.48 1.13 -26.40
C ALA A 2 7.60 0.06 -25.30
N ASP A 3 8.82 -0.28 -24.93
CA ASP A 3 9.09 -1.29 -23.91
C ASP A 3 8.78 -0.69 -22.53
N TRP A 4 7.49 -0.57 -22.23
CA TRP A 4 6.99 0.01 -20.97
C TRP A 4 7.53 -0.74 -19.75
N GLU A 5 7.95 -2.00 -19.92
CA GLU A 5 8.61 -2.78 -18.88
C GLU A 5 9.99 -2.19 -18.57
N ALA A 6 10.77 -1.79 -19.58
CA ALA A 6 12.04 -1.11 -19.38
C ALA A 6 11.87 0.29 -18.75
N GLU A 7 10.84 1.04 -19.13
CA GLU A 7 10.52 2.33 -18.48
C GLU A 7 10.09 2.13 -17.01
N LEU A 8 9.28 1.10 -16.76
CA LEU A 8 8.87 0.74 -15.40
C LEU A 8 10.08 0.30 -14.56
N ASP A 9 10.98 -0.51 -15.10
CA ASP A 9 12.19 -0.95 -14.40
C ASP A 9 13.07 0.24 -14.03
N ALA A 10 13.26 1.20 -14.96
CA ALA A 10 13.99 2.43 -14.68
C ALA A 10 13.31 3.26 -13.59
N PHE A 11 11.98 3.39 -13.62
CA PHE A 11 11.21 4.09 -12.59
C PHE A 11 11.30 3.40 -11.22
N LEU A 12 11.29 2.07 -11.18
CA LEU A 12 11.31 1.30 -9.93
C LEU A 12 12.69 1.21 -9.29
N GLN A 13 13.75 1.60 -9.99
CA GLN A 13 15.14 1.44 -9.54
C GLN A 13 15.39 1.99 -8.11
N PRO A 14 14.95 3.20 -7.73
CA PRO A 14 15.14 3.72 -6.36
C PRO A 14 14.43 2.87 -5.28
N PHE A 15 13.28 2.29 -5.62
CA PHE A 15 12.51 1.43 -4.71
C PHE A 15 13.16 0.06 -4.56
N VAL A 16 13.65 -0.49 -5.68
CA VAL A 16 14.35 -1.76 -5.72
C VAL A 16 15.64 -1.70 -4.89
N GLU A 17 16.37 -0.60 -4.94
CA GLU A 17 17.56 -0.38 -4.10
C GLU A 17 17.23 -0.41 -2.60
N GLY A 18 16.09 0.15 -2.21
CA GLY A 18 15.61 0.16 -0.82
C GLY A 18 15.17 -1.20 -0.26
N LEU A 19 14.93 -2.21 -1.10
CA LEU A 19 14.41 -3.52 -0.66
C LEU A 19 15.47 -4.45 -0.05
N GLY A 20 16.77 -4.09 -0.14
CA GLY A 20 17.91 -4.77 0.47
C GLY A 20 18.19 -6.18 -0.09
N HIS A 21 17.32 -7.15 0.18
CA HIS A 21 17.51 -8.56 -0.17
C HIS A 21 17.28 -8.82 -1.67
N LYS A 22 18.24 -9.48 -2.33
CA LYS A 22 18.22 -9.77 -3.79
C LYS A 22 16.87 -10.33 -4.28
N ARG A 23 16.30 -11.31 -3.57
CA ARG A 23 15.01 -11.89 -3.95
C ARG A 23 13.86 -10.88 -3.94
N ARG A 24 13.84 -9.91 -3.01
CA ARG A 24 12.80 -8.86 -2.95
C ARG A 24 12.93 -7.91 -4.15
N ARG A 25 14.18 -7.60 -4.52
CA ARG A 25 14.52 -6.81 -5.71
C ARG A 25 14.03 -7.46 -7.00
N GLU A 26 14.18 -8.78 -7.12
CA GLU A 26 13.67 -9.54 -8.26
C GLU A 26 12.12 -9.61 -8.30
N MET A 27 11.46 -9.70 -7.14
CA MET A 27 9.99 -9.84 -7.09
C MET A 27 9.23 -8.52 -7.25
N CYS A 28 9.83 -7.39 -6.86
CA CYS A 28 9.14 -6.10 -6.86
C CYS A 28 8.68 -5.67 -8.26
N PRO A 29 9.55 -5.62 -9.30
CA PRO A 29 9.11 -5.25 -10.64
C PRO A 29 8.04 -6.19 -11.19
N VAL A 30 8.20 -7.51 -10.98
CA VAL A 30 7.23 -8.52 -11.42
C VAL A 30 5.86 -8.31 -10.76
N TYR A 31 5.84 -7.98 -9.46
CA TYR A 31 4.60 -7.73 -8.75
C TYR A 31 3.93 -6.43 -9.22
N ILE A 32 4.68 -5.34 -9.35
CA ILE A 32 4.15 -4.04 -9.81
C ILE A 32 3.67 -4.11 -11.25
N ALA A 33 4.46 -4.72 -12.16
CA ALA A 33 4.05 -4.97 -13.54
C ALA A 33 2.77 -5.82 -13.60
N GLY A 34 2.63 -6.81 -12.71
CA GLY A 34 1.41 -7.62 -12.60
C GLY A 34 0.17 -6.84 -12.14
N LEU A 35 0.35 -5.79 -11.33
CA LEU A 35 -0.72 -4.90 -10.86
C LEU A 35 -1.15 -3.92 -11.95
N ILE A 36 -0.21 -3.20 -12.58
CA ILE A 36 -0.50 -2.12 -13.53
C ILE A 36 -0.65 -2.59 -14.98
N GLY A 37 -0.03 -3.72 -15.32
CA GLY A 37 -0.04 -4.31 -16.65
C GLY A 37 -1.38 -4.94 -17.02
N PRO A 38 -1.51 -5.46 -18.25
CA PRO A 38 -2.76 -6.00 -18.76
C PRO A 38 -3.28 -7.21 -17.96
N GLY A 39 -4.61 -7.31 -17.86
CA GLY A 39 -5.33 -8.44 -17.26
C GLY A 39 -6.26 -8.05 -16.11
N ASP A 40 -7.36 -8.78 -15.99
CA ASP A 40 -8.49 -8.39 -15.13
C ASP A 40 -8.21 -8.59 -13.63
N ARG A 41 -7.90 -9.83 -13.23
CA ARG A 41 -7.71 -10.15 -11.80
C ARG A 41 -6.29 -9.80 -11.35
N LYS A 42 -6.19 -8.98 -10.29
CA LYS A 42 -4.94 -8.49 -9.70
C LYS A 42 -4.49 -9.24 -8.43
N SER A 43 -5.05 -10.42 -8.16
CA SER A 43 -4.57 -11.26 -7.07
C SER A 43 -3.27 -11.99 -7.45
N VAL A 44 -2.50 -12.41 -6.43
CA VAL A 44 -1.17 -13.03 -6.58
C VAL A 44 -1.16 -14.21 -7.55
N GLN A 45 -2.15 -15.10 -7.47
CA GLN A 45 -2.24 -16.29 -8.32
C GLN A 45 -2.40 -15.94 -9.82
N PRO A 46 -3.39 -15.13 -10.24
CA PRO A 46 -3.47 -14.61 -11.61
C PRO A 46 -2.22 -13.88 -12.09
N ILE A 47 -1.59 -13.06 -11.24
CA ILE A 47 -0.35 -12.35 -11.61
C ILE A 47 0.76 -13.37 -11.93
N ALA A 48 1.03 -14.31 -11.01
CA ALA A 48 2.04 -15.35 -11.23
C ALA A 48 1.77 -16.19 -12.48
N ARG A 49 0.50 -16.53 -12.75
CA ARG A 49 0.11 -17.29 -13.94
C ARG A 49 0.35 -16.52 -15.24
N ARG A 50 0.10 -15.21 -15.26
CA ARG A 50 0.31 -14.37 -16.46
C ARG A 50 1.78 -14.13 -16.75
N THR A 51 2.57 -13.85 -15.72
CA THR A 51 4.00 -13.55 -15.90
C THR A 51 4.78 -14.80 -16.26
N GLY A 52 4.41 -15.98 -15.73
CA GLY A 52 5.11 -17.26 -15.96
C GLY A 52 6.53 -17.34 -15.37
N ALA A 53 7.14 -16.19 -15.06
CA ALA A 53 8.50 -16.04 -14.55
C ALA A 53 8.63 -16.40 -13.05
N VAL A 54 7.54 -16.32 -12.28
CA VAL A 54 7.56 -16.50 -10.82
C VAL A 54 6.37 -17.31 -10.33
N GLY A 55 6.59 -18.10 -9.28
CA GLY A 55 5.53 -18.88 -8.64
C GLY A 55 4.63 -18.03 -7.73
N SER A 56 3.36 -18.42 -7.61
CA SER A 56 2.40 -17.75 -6.70
C SER A 56 2.90 -17.70 -5.26
N ASN A 57 3.59 -18.73 -4.78
CA ASN A 57 4.15 -18.74 -3.43
C ASN A 57 5.25 -17.68 -3.25
N GLN A 58 6.06 -17.44 -4.29
CA GLN A 58 7.16 -16.47 -4.23
C GLN A 58 6.61 -15.04 -4.13
N LEU A 59 5.62 -14.70 -4.96
CA LEU A 59 4.93 -13.41 -4.87
C LEU A 59 4.16 -13.26 -3.55
N HIS A 60 3.51 -14.33 -3.08
CA HIS A 60 2.84 -14.31 -1.78
C HIS A 60 3.84 -14.06 -0.64
N HIS A 61 5.00 -14.72 -0.64
CA HIS A 61 6.04 -14.45 0.35
C HIS A 61 6.58 -13.02 0.26
N PHE A 62 6.73 -12.46 -0.94
CA PHE A 62 7.17 -11.08 -1.13
C PHE A 62 6.22 -10.06 -0.48
N ILE A 63 4.91 -10.24 -0.63
CA ILE A 63 3.90 -9.27 -0.13
C ILE A 63 3.38 -9.58 1.28
N SER A 64 3.32 -10.85 1.69
CA SER A 64 2.69 -11.26 2.96
C SER A 64 3.70 -11.46 4.10
N ALA A 65 4.96 -11.79 3.81
CA ALA A 65 5.95 -12.01 4.85
C ALA A 65 6.54 -10.65 5.30
N GLY A 66 5.82 -10.01 6.22
CA GLY A 66 6.18 -8.73 6.84
C GLY A 66 7.52 -8.74 7.58
N ILE A 67 8.62 -8.66 6.83
CA ILE A 67 9.98 -8.53 7.36
C ILE A 67 10.83 -7.62 6.46
N TRP A 68 10.21 -6.69 5.73
CA TRP A 68 10.98 -5.65 5.07
C TRP A 68 10.59 -4.29 5.63
N ASP A 69 11.62 -3.53 5.99
CA ASP A 69 11.51 -2.15 6.43
C ASP A 69 10.97 -1.31 5.28
N SER A 70 9.83 -0.66 5.49
CA SER A 70 9.21 0.19 4.49
C SER A 70 9.86 1.57 4.43
N ALA A 71 10.64 1.98 5.43
CA ALA A 71 11.19 3.33 5.50
C ALA A 71 12.03 3.71 4.27
N PRO A 72 12.91 2.85 3.71
CA PRO A 72 13.63 3.18 2.48
C PRO A 72 12.70 3.41 1.27
N LEU A 73 11.59 2.67 1.20
CA LEU A 73 10.62 2.82 0.13
C LEU A 73 9.76 4.07 0.31
N GLU A 74 9.39 4.42 1.54
CA GLU A 74 8.72 5.68 1.87
C GLU A 74 9.61 6.89 1.50
N VAL A 75 10.92 6.81 1.76
CA VAL A 75 11.88 7.86 1.33
C VAL A 75 11.99 7.95 -0.19
N ALA A 76 12.07 6.80 -0.89
CA ALA A 76 12.09 6.78 -2.36
C ALA A 76 10.80 7.39 -2.95
N LEU A 77 9.64 7.03 -2.37
CA LEU A 77 8.34 7.58 -2.76
C LEU A 77 8.28 9.10 -2.58
N LEU A 78 8.74 9.62 -1.44
CA LEU A 78 8.74 11.06 -1.17
C LEU A 78 9.63 11.82 -2.15
N ARG A 79 10.83 11.30 -2.44
CA ARG A 79 11.74 11.92 -3.42
C ARG A 79 11.14 11.94 -4.82
N GLU A 80 10.52 10.84 -5.23
CA GLU A 80 9.90 10.75 -6.54
C GLU A 80 8.65 11.62 -6.66
N ALA A 81 7.84 11.69 -5.61
CA ALA A 81 6.71 12.61 -5.55
C ALA A 81 7.15 14.07 -5.61
N ASP A 82 8.19 14.46 -4.87
CA ASP A 82 8.75 15.82 -4.92
C ASP A 82 9.29 16.14 -6.33
N ARG A 83 9.96 15.19 -6.97
CA ARG A 83 10.43 15.33 -8.36
C ARG A 83 9.30 15.52 -9.37
N LEU A 84 8.19 14.79 -9.21
CA LEU A 84 7.08 14.77 -10.15
C LEU A 84 6.11 15.94 -9.95
N VAL A 85 5.79 16.25 -8.70
CA VAL A 85 4.68 17.15 -8.33
C VAL A 85 5.04 18.07 -7.15
N GLY A 86 6.29 18.15 -6.73
CA GLY A 86 6.76 19.10 -5.72
C GLY A 86 6.97 20.52 -6.24
N GLY A 87 7.34 21.43 -5.33
CA GLY A 87 7.55 22.85 -5.63
C GLY A 87 6.64 23.81 -4.85
N PRO A 88 6.78 25.13 -5.08
CA PRO A 88 6.06 26.17 -4.34
C PRO A 88 4.55 26.19 -4.61
N ASP A 89 4.12 25.65 -5.76
CA ASP A 89 2.72 25.59 -6.18
C ASP A 89 2.05 24.25 -5.85
N SER A 90 2.69 23.45 -4.97
CA SER A 90 2.20 22.13 -4.56
C SER A 90 1.42 22.21 -3.25
N TYR A 91 0.41 21.36 -3.15
CA TYR A 91 -0.48 21.27 -2.01
C TYR A 91 -0.34 19.92 -1.32
N LEU A 92 -0.35 19.95 0.01
CA LEU A 92 -0.45 18.75 0.82
C LEU A 92 -1.92 18.51 1.17
N VAL A 93 -2.50 17.45 0.64
CA VAL A 93 -3.90 17.08 0.84
C VAL A 93 -3.97 15.91 1.83
N ILE A 94 -4.77 16.09 2.89
CA ILE A 94 -5.09 15.05 3.87
C ILE A 94 -6.55 14.67 3.65
N ASP A 95 -6.80 13.39 3.39
CA ASP A 95 -8.16 12.90 3.15
C ASP A 95 -8.44 11.58 3.88
N ASN A 96 -9.70 11.41 4.30
CA ASN A 96 -10.18 10.18 4.90
C ASN A 96 -10.76 9.27 3.82
N THR A 97 -10.08 8.15 3.56
CA THR A 97 -10.51 7.14 2.60
C THR A 97 -11.09 5.92 3.32
N ALA A 98 -12.32 5.54 2.96
CA ALA A 98 -12.93 4.31 3.43
C ALA A 98 -12.85 3.22 2.34
N LEU A 99 -12.24 2.08 2.67
CA LEU A 99 -12.15 0.91 1.80
C LEU A 99 -13.17 -0.14 2.24
N PRO A 100 -14.26 -0.34 1.47
CA PRO A 100 -15.19 -1.43 1.72
C PRO A 100 -14.53 -2.78 1.89
N LYS A 101 -14.78 -3.43 3.03
CA LYS A 101 -14.16 -4.70 3.34
C LYS A 101 -15.08 -5.53 4.21
N LYS A 102 -15.18 -6.83 3.92
CA LYS A 102 -15.93 -7.80 4.71
C LYS A 102 -14.97 -8.81 5.35
N GLY A 103 -15.36 -9.35 6.50
CA GLY A 103 -14.61 -10.36 7.25
C GLY A 103 -14.01 -9.81 8.54
N ASN A 104 -13.54 -10.72 9.39
CA ASN A 104 -13.07 -10.39 10.75
C ASN A 104 -11.54 -10.38 10.89
N TYR A 105 -10.83 -10.83 9.84
CA TYR A 105 -9.38 -11.06 9.85
C TYR A 105 -8.56 -9.94 9.19
N SER A 106 -9.18 -8.98 8.52
CA SER A 106 -8.47 -7.81 7.99
C SER A 106 -8.41 -6.72 9.04
N VAL A 107 -7.19 -6.31 9.41
CA VAL A 107 -6.93 -5.30 10.45
C VAL A 107 -7.75 -4.03 10.22
N GLY A 108 -8.39 -3.49 11.25
CA GLY A 108 -9.17 -2.25 11.19
C GLY A 108 -10.52 -2.36 10.48
N VAL A 109 -10.94 -3.55 10.04
CA VAL A 109 -12.31 -3.75 9.54
C VAL A 109 -13.32 -3.68 10.68
N ALA A 110 -14.25 -2.75 10.57
CA ALA A 110 -15.38 -2.59 11.48
C ALA A 110 -16.52 -1.85 10.77
N PRO A 111 -17.75 -1.84 11.33
CA PRO A 111 -18.80 -0.91 10.91
C PRO A 111 -18.33 0.53 11.14
N GLN A 112 -18.09 1.27 10.06
CA GLN A 112 -17.65 2.66 10.09
C GLN A 112 -18.35 3.44 8.98
N TYR A 113 -18.39 4.77 9.08
CA TYR A 113 -18.98 5.61 8.03
C TYR A 113 -18.09 5.59 6.78
N ALA A 114 -18.58 4.97 5.71
CA ALA A 114 -17.87 4.94 4.44
C ALA A 114 -18.33 6.12 3.57
N SER A 115 -17.53 7.19 3.55
CA SER A 115 -17.82 8.42 2.78
C SER A 115 -18.20 8.13 1.33
N ALA A 116 -17.42 7.29 0.65
CA ALA A 116 -17.67 6.85 -0.73
C ALA A 116 -19.03 6.14 -0.96
N ARG A 117 -19.72 5.71 0.10
CA ARG A 117 -21.05 5.08 0.03
C ARG A 117 -22.16 5.85 0.74
N GLY A 118 -21.82 6.97 1.39
CA GLY A 118 -22.77 7.79 2.16
C GLY A 118 -23.48 7.04 3.29
N LYS A 119 -22.90 5.95 3.80
CA LYS A 119 -23.53 5.14 4.85
C LYS A 119 -22.52 4.38 5.70
N THR A 120 -22.95 4.01 6.91
CA THR A 120 -22.20 3.08 7.75
C THR A 120 -22.22 1.68 7.15
N GLY A 121 -21.06 1.05 7.14
CA GLY A 121 -20.91 -0.34 6.73
C GLY A 121 -19.54 -0.88 7.09
N ASN A 122 -19.31 -2.17 6.89
CA ASN A 122 -17.99 -2.74 7.13
C ASN A 122 -16.98 -2.18 6.12
N CYS A 123 -15.96 -1.49 6.64
CA CYS A 123 -14.84 -0.98 5.89
C CYS A 123 -13.59 -0.87 6.77
N GLN A 124 -12.45 -0.65 6.12
CA GLN A 124 -11.25 -0.09 6.74
C GLN A 124 -11.26 1.41 6.47
N SER A 125 -10.98 2.21 7.48
CA SER A 125 -10.80 3.66 7.33
C SER A 125 -9.32 3.98 7.34
N LEU A 126 -8.87 4.83 6.42
CA LEU A 126 -7.48 5.24 6.30
C LEU A 126 -7.41 6.74 6.14
N VAL A 127 -6.31 7.32 6.58
CA VAL A 127 -5.94 8.70 6.28
C VAL A 127 -4.85 8.65 5.23
N SER A 128 -5.12 9.25 4.07
CA SER A 128 -4.13 9.42 3.01
C SER A 128 -3.45 10.78 3.15
N LEU A 129 -2.18 10.80 2.75
CA LEU A 129 -1.40 12.01 2.56
C LEU A 129 -1.01 12.07 1.09
N THR A 130 -1.42 13.12 0.40
CA THR A 130 -1.23 13.26 -1.05
C THR A 130 -0.55 14.58 -1.33
N LEU A 131 0.56 14.53 -2.06
CA LEU A 131 1.19 15.71 -2.65
C LEU A 131 0.53 15.96 -4.01
N ALA A 132 -0.01 17.15 -4.24
CA ALA A 132 -0.73 17.47 -5.46
C ALA A 132 -0.22 18.78 -6.07
N SER A 133 -0.09 18.81 -7.39
CA SER A 133 0.15 20.01 -8.17
C SER A 133 -0.78 20.04 -9.39
N ARG A 134 -0.57 20.99 -10.30
CA ARG A 134 -1.30 21.03 -11.58
C ARG A 134 -1.05 19.80 -12.46
N GLU A 135 0.08 19.13 -12.29
CA GLU A 135 0.44 17.92 -13.05
C GLU A 135 -0.30 16.67 -12.53
N GLY A 136 -0.76 16.71 -11.29
CA GLY A 136 -1.59 15.67 -10.70
C GLY A 136 -1.30 15.38 -9.23
N PRO A 137 -2.01 14.41 -8.64
CA PRO A 137 -1.80 13.95 -7.28
C PRO A 137 -0.90 12.71 -7.20
N VAL A 138 0.01 12.68 -6.21
CA VAL A 138 0.79 11.52 -5.81
C VAL A 138 0.53 11.23 -4.33
N MET A 139 -0.02 10.07 -4.02
CA MET A 139 -0.21 9.63 -2.64
C MET A 139 1.16 9.24 -2.04
N ILE A 140 1.60 9.97 -1.03
CA ILE A 140 2.92 9.83 -0.39
C ILE A 140 2.84 9.14 0.98
N GLY A 141 1.64 8.94 1.51
CA GLY A 141 1.45 8.27 2.78
C GLY A 141 0.04 7.73 2.93
N LEU A 142 -0.07 6.64 3.68
CA LEU A 142 -1.34 6.03 4.05
C LEU A 142 -1.22 5.42 5.43
N ARG A 143 -2.14 5.77 6.33
CA ARG A 143 -2.19 5.22 7.69
C ARG A 143 -3.58 4.66 7.97
N LEU A 144 -3.61 3.45 8.50
CA LEU A 144 -4.84 2.75 8.85
C LEU A 144 -5.36 3.26 10.20
N PHE A 145 -6.63 3.64 10.23
CA PHE A 145 -7.35 3.88 11.48
C PHE A 145 -7.76 2.55 12.11
N LEU A 146 -7.54 2.43 13.41
CA LEU A 146 -7.89 1.22 14.17
C LEU A 146 -8.97 1.58 15.21
N PRO A 147 -10.24 1.19 15.00
CA PRO A 147 -11.34 1.54 15.89
C PRO A 147 -11.24 0.84 17.24
N GLU A 148 -11.94 1.36 18.26
CA GLU A 148 -11.90 0.83 19.63
C GLU A 148 -12.21 -0.68 19.73
N ILE A 149 -13.13 -1.17 18.91
CA ILE A 149 -13.46 -2.61 18.84
C ILE A 149 -12.27 -3.50 18.47
N TRP A 150 -11.23 -2.94 17.82
CA TRP A 150 -9.96 -3.62 17.58
C TRP A 150 -8.99 -3.41 18.73
N THR A 151 -8.81 -2.17 19.21
CA THR A 151 -7.84 -1.88 20.28
C THR A 151 -8.20 -2.52 21.62
N ASN A 152 -9.48 -2.82 21.84
CA ASN A 152 -9.99 -3.50 23.03
C ASN A 152 -9.83 -5.03 22.96
N ASP A 153 -9.42 -5.59 21.81
CA ASP A 153 -9.23 -7.04 21.61
C ASP A 153 -7.76 -7.34 21.22
N ARG A 154 -6.91 -7.45 22.24
CA ARG A 154 -5.46 -7.70 22.06
C ARG A 154 -5.15 -9.05 21.43
N GLU A 155 -5.97 -10.06 21.70
CA GLU A 155 -5.79 -11.40 21.12
C GLU A 155 -6.02 -11.34 19.61
N ARG A 156 -7.10 -10.69 19.19
CA ARG A 156 -7.39 -10.44 17.78
C ARG A 156 -6.31 -9.63 17.09
N MET A 157 -5.83 -8.56 17.72
CA MET A 157 -4.72 -7.76 17.17
C MET A 157 -3.46 -8.61 16.96
N THR A 158 -3.10 -9.43 17.94
CA THR A 158 -1.94 -10.32 17.86
C THR A 158 -2.10 -11.35 16.74
N LYS A 159 -3.26 -12.00 16.68
CA LYS A 159 -3.58 -13.00 15.65
C LYS A 159 -3.57 -12.43 14.23
N ALA A 160 -4.00 -11.18 14.08
CA ALA A 160 -4.01 -10.48 12.80
C ALA A 160 -2.66 -9.82 12.44
N GLY A 161 -1.66 -9.90 13.31
CA GLY A 161 -0.32 -9.34 13.08
C GLY A 161 -0.25 -7.81 13.15
N VAL A 162 -1.12 -7.17 13.95
CA VAL A 162 -1.03 -5.72 14.15
C VAL A 162 0.30 -5.39 14.85
N PRO A 163 1.13 -4.48 14.31
CA PRO A 163 2.38 -4.13 14.95
C PRO A 163 2.14 -3.52 16.34
N LYS A 164 3.11 -3.69 17.24
CA LYS A 164 3.07 -3.08 18.58
C LYS A 164 2.95 -1.56 18.47
N ALA A 165 2.38 -0.91 19.49
CA ALA A 165 2.09 0.53 19.48
C ALA A 165 3.33 1.43 19.26
N GLU A 166 4.52 0.94 19.61
CA GLU A 166 5.82 1.57 19.33
C GLU A 166 6.12 1.70 17.82
N ASN A 167 5.57 0.80 17.00
CA ASN A 167 5.76 0.72 15.55
C ASN A 167 4.47 1.06 14.77
N PHE A 168 3.35 1.25 15.47
CA PHE A 168 2.05 1.54 14.86
C PHE A 168 1.24 2.47 15.75
N ARG A 169 1.12 3.72 15.31
CA ARG A 169 0.19 4.69 15.90
C ARG A 169 -1.02 4.78 14.97
N PRO A 170 -2.13 4.07 15.27
CA PRO A 170 -3.36 4.33 14.54
C PRO A 170 -3.77 5.79 14.75
N TYR A 171 -4.43 6.36 13.75
CA TYR A 171 -4.96 7.72 13.86
C TYR A 171 -5.91 7.79 15.08
N PRO A 172 -5.75 8.77 16.01
CA PRO A 172 -6.54 8.82 17.22
C PRO A 172 -8.01 9.16 16.91
N VAL A 173 -8.92 8.62 17.72
CA VAL A 173 -10.29 9.15 17.84
C VAL A 173 -10.17 10.42 18.68
N THR A 174 -10.72 11.54 18.19
CA THR A 174 -10.97 12.72 19.05
C THR A 174 -12.36 12.60 19.61
#